data_AF-A0A2N0XVI8-F1
#
_entry.id   AF-A0A2N0XVI8-F1
#
_cell.length_a   1.000
_cell.length_b   1.000
_cell.length_c   1.000
_cell.angle_alpha   90.00
_cell.angle_beta   90.00
_cell.angle_gamma   90.00
#
_symmetry.space_group_name_H-M   'P 1'
#
loop_
_entity.id
_entity.type
_entity.pdbx_description
1 polymer ?
#
loop_
_entity_poly.entity_id
_entity_poly.type
_entity_poly.pdbx_seq_one_letter_code
_entity_poly.pdbx_strand_id
1 'polypeptide(L)'
;MKKTLLAAIVASSFVAPLTHATTNIDVLGVYTTETAQKTDHITAIQHRFNVGNKILKDSKLDIKVNLAGLKEYNFDSEPGRKQDQGVALEAITPGYKQSALFRDIEQVRKDEGADMVAMFRYLDLDNSPDYERTANGYSISCGVAWVIPAFQWNGNQSWAKSRMYSHTYINECGGDTFIHELGHNFGINHAREQYNGLPHLQNGTEKDAYGYGVNGQFATTMAYGYLFGIRGRSYNFSNPEVECKGQPCGRKGVANAARAIGLTAPKIANIYQSKTDGTDTGKPTQPIDPKEPNNVFKIDSPVAIPDQAQVDIPLKVSFEGEITKPTIALNVEHEFIGDLSIRLIAPDNSYWNLKEANSRDRGEKYNVTFTLQDIEGIDFNGQWTLRVTDKFERDTGVVKNAILTLK
;
A
#
# COMPACT_ATOMS: atom_id res chain seq x y z
N MET A 1 61.85 -48.56 -20.23
CA MET A 1 61.69 -47.68 -19.05
C MET A 1 60.83 -46.48 -19.43
N LYS A 2 59.53 -46.51 -19.12
CA LYS A 2 58.67 -45.31 -19.09
C LYS A 2 57.77 -45.43 -17.86
N LYS A 3 58.03 -44.59 -16.87
CA LYS A 3 57.24 -44.48 -15.62
C LYS A 3 56.02 -43.62 -15.95
N THR A 4 54.82 -44.16 -15.80
CA THR A 4 53.57 -43.40 -15.81
C THR A 4 53.27 -42.92 -14.40
N LEU A 5 53.26 -41.59 -14.22
CA LEU A 5 52.80 -40.90 -13.03
C LEU A 5 51.29 -41.14 -12.84
N LEU A 6 50.88 -41.63 -11.66
CA LEU A 6 49.50 -41.47 -11.19
C LEU A 6 49.36 -40.04 -10.63
N ALA A 7 48.53 -39.23 -11.28
CA ALA A 7 48.08 -37.96 -10.71
C ALA A 7 46.88 -38.23 -9.79
N ALA A 8 47.02 -37.94 -8.50
CA ALA A 8 45.92 -37.93 -7.55
C ALA A 8 45.08 -36.66 -7.77
N ILE A 9 43.84 -36.82 -8.22
CA ILE A 9 42.87 -35.74 -8.29
C ILE A 9 42.27 -35.58 -6.89
N VAL A 10 42.69 -34.53 -6.18
CA VAL A 10 42.00 -34.07 -4.97
C VAL A 10 40.77 -33.30 -5.43
N ALA A 11 39.61 -33.94 -5.36
CA ALA A 11 38.33 -33.27 -5.58
C ALA A 11 38.01 -32.39 -4.38
N SER A 12 38.35 -31.10 -4.46
CA SER A 12 37.88 -30.08 -3.52
C SER A 12 36.37 -29.92 -3.69
N SER A 13 35.60 -30.50 -2.78
CA SER A 13 34.17 -30.29 -2.66
C SER A 13 33.90 -28.85 -2.22
N PHE A 14 33.62 -27.97 -3.18
CA PHE A 14 32.99 -26.68 -2.90
C PHE A 14 31.57 -26.95 -2.38
N VAL A 15 31.39 -26.81 -1.07
CA VAL A 15 30.04 -26.68 -0.49
C VAL A 15 29.55 -25.30 -0.87
N ALA A 16 28.78 -25.19 -1.96
CA ALA A 16 27.99 -24.00 -2.21
C ALA A 16 27.01 -23.83 -1.04
N PRO A 17 26.94 -22.65 -0.40
CA PRO A 17 25.91 -22.41 0.60
C PRO A 17 24.54 -22.62 -0.06
N LEU A 18 23.69 -23.43 0.58
CA LEU A 18 22.29 -23.56 0.22
C LEU A 18 21.63 -22.19 0.36
N THR A 19 21.56 -21.45 -0.74
CA THR A 19 20.69 -20.29 -0.87
C THR A 19 19.26 -20.81 -0.73
N HIS A 20 18.67 -20.68 0.46
CA HIS A 20 17.23 -20.91 0.59
C HIS A 20 16.54 -19.88 -0.28
N ALA A 21 15.53 -20.32 -1.04
CA ALA A 21 14.73 -19.39 -1.82
C ALA A 21 13.99 -18.45 -0.86
N THR A 22 13.95 -17.15 -1.19
CA THR A 22 13.16 -16.16 -0.47
C THR A 22 11.72 -16.65 -0.30
N THR A 23 11.20 -16.56 0.92
CA THR A 23 9.81 -16.93 1.20
C THR A 23 8.88 -15.83 0.69
N ASN A 24 8.08 -16.12 -0.33
CA ASN A 24 7.10 -15.20 -0.88
C ASN A 24 5.75 -15.43 -0.21
N ILE A 25 5.11 -14.36 0.26
CA ILE A 25 3.79 -14.38 0.89
C ILE A 25 2.89 -13.44 0.11
N ASP A 26 1.83 -13.99 -0.46
CA ASP A 26 0.89 -13.24 -1.29
C ASP A 26 -0.25 -12.69 -0.42
N VAL A 27 -0.53 -11.39 -0.52
CA VAL A 27 -1.52 -10.71 0.31
C VAL A 27 -2.58 -10.06 -0.57
N LEU A 28 -3.85 -10.40 -0.32
CA LEU A 28 -4.99 -9.72 -0.91
C LEU A 28 -5.21 -8.41 -0.17
N GLY A 29 -5.10 -7.28 -0.88
CA GLY A 29 -5.48 -5.98 -0.35
C GLY A 29 -6.98 -5.78 -0.49
N VAL A 30 -7.66 -5.55 0.63
CA VAL A 30 -9.09 -5.21 0.68
C VAL A 30 -9.21 -3.74 1.03
N TYR A 31 -10.11 -2.99 0.40
CA TYR A 31 -10.34 -1.59 0.75
C TYR A 31 -11.82 -1.22 0.66
N THR A 32 -12.21 -0.14 1.34
CA THR A 32 -13.60 0.34 1.31
C THR A 32 -13.84 1.33 0.19
N THR A 33 -15.08 1.43 -0.28
CA THR A 33 -15.48 2.46 -1.25
C THR A 33 -15.15 3.87 -0.78
N GLU A 34 -15.36 4.20 0.51
CA GLU A 34 -14.93 5.49 1.06
C GLU A 34 -13.42 5.71 0.94
N THR A 35 -12.62 4.66 1.19
CA THR A 35 -11.17 4.72 1.05
C THR A 35 -10.77 5.04 -0.38
N ALA A 36 -11.44 4.43 -1.35
CA ALA A 36 -11.21 4.69 -2.77
C ALA A 36 -11.56 6.13 -3.18
N GLN A 37 -12.61 6.69 -2.58
CA GLN A 37 -13.08 8.05 -2.88
C GLN A 37 -12.24 9.15 -2.23
N LYS A 38 -11.63 8.88 -1.08
CA LYS A 38 -10.96 9.91 -0.25
C LYS A 38 -9.46 10.03 -0.48
N THR A 39 -8.81 9.03 -1.08
CA THR A 39 -7.36 9.03 -1.24
C THR A 39 -6.91 8.21 -2.45
N ASP A 40 -5.67 8.44 -2.90
CA ASP A 40 -4.97 7.56 -3.83
C ASP A 40 -4.55 6.27 -3.10
N HIS A 41 -5.57 5.46 -2.83
CA HIS A 41 -5.50 4.25 -2.02
C HIS A 41 -4.55 3.21 -2.62
N ILE A 42 -4.49 3.08 -3.95
CA ILE A 42 -3.60 2.13 -4.63
C ILE A 42 -2.13 2.47 -4.32
N THR A 43 -1.73 3.72 -4.55
CA THR A 43 -0.37 4.19 -4.23
C THR A 43 -0.08 4.06 -2.73
N ALA A 44 -1.03 4.43 -1.88
CA ALA A 44 -0.90 4.34 -0.43
C ALA A 44 -0.76 2.90 0.08
N ILE A 45 -1.45 1.94 -0.54
CA ILE A 45 -1.35 0.51 -0.24
C ILE A 45 0.01 0.00 -0.73
N GLN A 46 0.40 0.24 -1.98
CA GLN A 46 1.70 -0.22 -2.50
C GLN A 46 2.88 0.33 -1.69
N HIS A 47 2.81 1.61 -1.28
CA HIS A 47 3.82 2.20 -0.40
C HIS A 47 3.99 1.40 0.91
N ARG A 48 2.91 0.89 1.49
CA ARG A 48 2.94 0.07 2.71
C ARG A 48 3.59 -1.29 2.48
N PHE A 49 3.35 -1.93 1.34
CA PHE A 49 4.08 -3.15 0.95
C PHE A 49 5.58 -2.87 0.81
N ASN A 50 5.96 -1.75 0.18
CA ASN A 50 7.35 -1.35 0.02
C ASN A 50 8.05 -1.10 1.38
N VAL A 51 7.38 -0.37 2.28
CA VAL A 51 7.86 -0.13 3.65
C VAL A 51 7.96 -1.44 4.43
N GLY A 52 6.96 -2.31 4.33
CA GLY A 52 6.94 -3.62 4.99
C GLY A 52 8.08 -4.53 4.52
N ASN A 53 8.30 -4.64 3.22
CA ASN A 53 9.41 -5.39 2.64
C ASN A 53 10.78 -4.83 3.05
N LYS A 54 10.90 -3.50 3.14
CA LYS A 54 12.11 -2.88 3.68
C LYS A 54 12.34 -3.27 5.16
N ILE A 55 11.31 -3.22 6.00
CA ILE A 55 11.40 -3.62 7.41
C ILE A 55 11.79 -5.10 7.54
N LEU A 56 11.18 -6.00 6.76
CA LEU A 56 11.51 -7.43 6.74
C LEU A 56 12.99 -7.63 6.38
N LYS A 57 13.45 -7.01 5.29
CA LYS A 57 14.85 -7.06 4.84
C LYS A 57 15.81 -6.52 5.89
N ASP A 58 15.54 -5.35 6.45
CA ASP A 58 16.39 -4.73 7.47
C ASP A 58 16.43 -5.57 8.76
N SER A 59 15.43 -6.43 8.99
CA SER A 59 15.37 -7.37 10.11
C SER A 59 16.11 -8.70 9.84
N LYS A 60 16.79 -8.82 8.69
CA LYS A 60 17.42 -10.05 8.17
C LYS A 60 16.44 -11.20 7.99
N LEU A 61 15.20 -10.90 7.59
CA LEU A 61 14.23 -11.90 7.18
C LEU A 61 14.25 -12.02 5.66
N ASP A 62 14.50 -13.23 5.16
CA ASP A 62 14.43 -13.56 3.73
C ASP A 62 12.98 -13.86 3.32
N ILE A 63 12.14 -12.85 3.49
CA ILE A 63 10.70 -12.90 3.26
C ILE A 63 10.32 -11.68 2.41
N LYS A 64 9.46 -11.91 1.43
CA LYS A 64 8.83 -10.85 0.65
C LYS A 64 7.31 -10.99 0.73
N VAL A 65 6.63 -9.91 1.09
CA VAL A 65 5.17 -9.80 0.98
C VAL A 65 4.82 -9.14 -0.35
N ASN A 66 3.97 -9.77 -1.14
CA ASN A 66 3.53 -9.27 -2.44
C ASN A 66 2.06 -8.85 -2.38
N LEU A 67 1.71 -7.76 -3.05
CA LEU A 67 0.31 -7.41 -3.27
C LEU A 67 -0.22 -8.33 -4.39
N ALA A 68 -1.00 -9.34 -4.01
CA ALA A 68 -1.47 -10.38 -4.91
C ALA A 68 -2.68 -9.94 -5.75
N GLY A 69 -3.45 -8.98 -5.22
CA GLY A 69 -4.64 -8.43 -5.84
C GLY A 69 -5.30 -7.39 -4.94
N LEU A 70 -6.28 -6.69 -5.50
CA LEU A 70 -7.02 -5.63 -4.81
C LEU A 70 -8.52 -5.85 -4.97
N LYS A 71 -9.28 -5.79 -3.87
CA LYS A 71 -10.74 -5.93 -3.89
C LYS A 71 -11.42 -4.84 -3.07
N GLU A 72 -12.31 -4.10 -3.73
CA GLU A 72 -13.19 -3.13 -3.10
C GLU A 72 -14.42 -3.80 -2.48
N TYR A 73 -14.83 -3.30 -1.32
CA TYR A 73 -16.15 -3.57 -0.73
C TYR A 73 -16.80 -2.28 -0.24
N ASN A 74 -18.11 -2.14 -0.45
CA ASN A 74 -18.86 -1.04 0.12
C ASN A 74 -19.19 -1.29 1.61
N PHE A 75 -18.17 -1.30 2.45
CA PHE A 75 -18.28 -1.49 3.89
C PHE A 75 -18.06 -0.16 4.62
N ASP A 76 -19.04 0.23 5.45
CA ASP A 76 -18.95 1.39 6.36
C ASP A 76 -18.65 2.74 5.62
N SER A 77 -19.01 2.82 4.33
CA SER A 77 -18.72 3.98 3.50
C SER A 77 -19.77 5.10 3.58
N GLU A 78 -20.96 4.80 4.10
CA GLU A 78 -22.03 5.78 4.23
C GLU A 78 -21.66 6.87 5.24
N PRO A 79 -22.21 8.10 5.10
CA PRO A 79 -22.02 9.15 6.08
C PRO A 79 -22.54 8.72 7.46
N GLY A 80 -21.81 9.10 8.51
CA GLY A 80 -22.20 8.85 9.90
C GLY A 80 -21.12 8.13 10.69
N ARG A 81 -21.51 7.66 11.88
CA ARG A 81 -20.62 7.04 12.86
C ARG A 81 -20.00 5.76 12.29
N LYS A 82 -18.67 5.76 12.14
CA LYS A 82 -17.92 4.62 11.61
C LYS A 82 -17.78 3.49 12.62
N GLN A 83 -17.63 2.27 12.12
CA GLN A 83 -17.32 1.09 12.90
C GLN A 83 -15.83 1.09 13.31
N ASP A 84 -15.51 0.61 14.51
CA ASP A 84 -14.12 0.50 14.93
C ASP A 84 -13.39 -0.60 14.15
N GLN A 85 -12.07 -0.54 14.18
CA GLN A 85 -11.17 -1.49 13.53
C GLN A 85 -11.39 -2.94 13.97
N GLY A 86 -11.81 -3.18 15.22
CA GLY A 86 -12.08 -4.52 15.73
C GLY A 86 -13.31 -5.14 15.08
N VAL A 87 -14.39 -4.36 14.99
CA VAL A 87 -15.59 -4.76 14.25
C VAL A 87 -15.28 -4.93 12.76
N ALA A 88 -14.46 -4.06 12.16
CA ALA A 88 -14.03 -4.21 10.78
C ALA A 88 -13.25 -5.52 10.55
N LEU A 89 -12.30 -5.85 11.43
CA LEU A 89 -11.54 -7.10 11.38
C LEU A 89 -12.46 -8.33 11.52
N GLU A 90 -13.41 -8.30 12.46
CA GLU A 90 -14.39 -9.39 12.64
C GLU A 90 -15.30 -9.53 11.42
N ALA A 91 -15.72 -8.42 10.80
CA ALA A 91 -16.60 -8.41 9.64
C ALA A 91 -15.95 -9.05 8.40
N ILE A 92 -14.65 -8.81 8.16
CA ILE A 92 -13.92 -9.39 7.02
C ILE A 92 -13.46 -10.83 7.25
N THR A 93 -13.37 -11.28 8.51
CA THR A 93 -12.83 -12.59 8.87
C THR A 93 -13.91 -13.67 8.77
N PRO A 94 -13.65 -14.82 8.10
CA PRO A 94 -14.58 -15.95 8.04
C PRO A 94 -15.00 -16.43 9.43
N GLY A 95 -16.30 -16.41 9.71
CA GLY A 95 -16.83 -16.81 11.00
C GLY A 95 -18.24 -16.26 11.25
N TYR A 96 -18.74 -16.48 12.47
CA TYR A 96 -20.11 -16.09 12.84
C TYR A 96 -20.36 -14.57 12.88
N LYS A 97 -19.30 -13.75 12.95
CA LYS A 97 -19.36 -12.29 12.90
C LYS A 97 -19.09 -11.71 11.51
N GLN A 98 -18.80 -12.57 10.53
CA GLN A 98 -18.53 -12.12 9.17
C GLN A 98 -19.75 -11.37 8.63
N SER A 99 -19.53 -10.20 8.04
CA SER A 99 -20.59 -9.49 7.34
C SER A 99 -20.91 -10.18 6.02
N ALA A 100 -22.20 -10.23 5.66
CA ALA A 100 -22.65 -10.77 4.38
C ALA A 100 -22.07 -10.04 3.15
N LEU A 101 -21.52 -8.84 3.36
CA LEU A 101 -20.77 -8.07 2.35
C LEU A 101 -19.48 -8.77 1.93
N PHE A 102 -18.82 -9.51 2.82
CA PHE A 102 -17.55 -10.18 2.57
C PHE A 102 -17.71 -11.68 2.31
N ARG A 103 -18.91 -12.15 1.96
CA ARG A 103 -19.20 -13.60 1.83
C ARG A 103 -18.35 -14.30 0.77
N ASP A 104 -17.87 -13.56 -0.24
CA ASP A 104 -17.03 -14.03 -1.34
C ASP A 104 -15.53 -13.93 -1.03
N ILE A 105 -15.11 -13.35 0.11
CA ILE A 105 -13.70 -13.02 0.37
C ILE A 105 -12.76 -14.23 0.30
N GLU A 106 -13.17 -15.40 0.78
CA GLU A 106 -12.34 -16.61 0.72
C GLU A 106 -12.25 -17.17 -0.70
N GLN A 107 -13.26 -16.94 -1.54
CA GLN A 107 -13.23 -17.28 -2.95
C GLN A 107 -12.26 -16.34 -3.69
N VAL A 108 -12.38 -15.02 -3.49
CA VAL A 108 -11.45 -14.02 -4.04
C VAL A 108 -10.02 -14.31 -3.61
N ARG A 109 -9.81 -14.58 -2.31
CA ARG A 109 -8.49 -14.92 -1.76
C ARG A 109 -7.88 -16.15 -2.44
N LYS A 110 -8.68 -17.20 -2.68
CA LYS A 110 -8.25 -18.40 -3.41
C LYS A 110 -7.94 -18.09 -4.88
N ASP A 111 -8.76 -17.25 -5.52
CA ASP A 111 -8.61 -16.88 -6.92
C ASP A 111 -7.39 -15.99 -7.17
N GLU A 112 -6.99 -15.16 -6.21
CA GLU A 112 -5.74 -14.39 -6.27
C GLU A 112 -4.51 -15.18 -5.78
N GLY A 113 -4.70 -16.36 -5.19
CA GLY A 113 -3.61 -17.13 -4.57
C GLY A 113 -3.04 -16.48 -3.31
N ALA A 114 -3.86 -15.70 -2.59
CA ALA A 114 -3.40 -14.87 -1.48
C ALA A 114 -3.36 -15.62 -0.12
N ASP A 115 -2.17 -15.80 0.43
CA ASP A 115 -1.93 -16.37 1.74
C ASP A 115 -2.51 -15.54 2.89
N MET A 116 -2.61 -14.22 2.73
CA MET A 116 -3.14 -13.32 3.77
C MET A 116 -4.12 -12.31 3.18
N VAL A 117 -4.94 -11.70 4.04
CA VAL A 117 -5.85 -10.61 3.68
C VAL A 117 -5.57 -9.40 4.57
N ALA A 118 -5.38 -8.23 3.98
CA ALA A 118 -5.17 -6.98 4.70
C ALA A 118 -6.21 -5.95 4.24
N MET A 119 -7.05 -5.50 5.17
CA MET A 119 -8.02 -4.44 4.94
C MET A 119 -7.41 -3.07 5.19
N PHE A 120 -7.61 -2.15 4.25
CA PHE A 120 -7.14 -0.78 4.28
C PHE A 120 -8.34 0.16 4.30
N ARG A 121 -8.43 1.01 5.33
CA ARG A 121 -9.49 2.01 5.46
C ARG A 121 -8.95 3.43 5.49
N TYR A 122 -9.74 4.38 5.04
CA TYR A 122 -9.60 5.78 5.40
C TYR A 122 -10.14 6.00 6.82
N LEU A 123 -9.39 6.72 7.66
CA LEU A 123 -9.80 7.12 9.00
C LEU A 123 -10.52 8.46 8.92
N ASP A 124 -11.84 8.44 9.15
CA ASP A 124 -12.64 9.63 9.38
C ASP A 124 -12.42 10.13 10.82
N LEU A 125 -11.69 11.23 10.96
CA LEU A 125 -11.35 11.82 12.27
C LEU A 125 -12.56 12.39 13.02
N ASP A 126 -13.64 12.70 12.34
CA ASP A 126 -14.82 13.32 12.96
C ASP A 126 -15.83 12.25 13.42
N ASN A 127 -15.84 11.08 12.77
CA ASN A 127 -16.88 10.07 12.97
C ASN A 127 -16.37 8.69 13.41
N SER A 128 -15.07 8.49 13.62
CA SER A 128 -14.48 7.19 13.97
C SER A 128 -14.35 6.95 15.50
N PRO A 129 -14.54 5.70 16.00
CA PRO A 129 -14.22 5.36 17.39
C PRO A 129 -12.72 5.24 17.62
N ASP A 130 -11.96 5.04 16.55
CA ASP A 130 -10.53 4.81 16.57
C ASP A 130 -9.73 6.10 16.63
N TYR A 131 -10.40 7.24 16.74
CA TYR A 131 -9.80 8.54 17.00
C TYR A 131 -10.51 9.23 18.16
N GLU A 132 -9.72 9.75 19.08
CA GLU A 132 -10.21 10.60 20.16
C GLU A 132 -9.31 11.81 20.31
N ARG A 133 -9.87 13.01 20.22
CA ARG A 133 -9.15 14.26 20.55
C ARG A 133 -9.37 14.60 22.01
N THR A 134 -8.29 14.74 22.77
CA THR A 134 -8.33 15.15 24.19
C THR A 134 -7.74 16.54 24.37
N ALA A 135 -7.93 17.15 25.55
CA ALA A 135 -7.34 18.44 25.87
C ALA A 135 -5.79 18.44 25.78
N ASN A 136 -5.16 17.27 25.93
CA ASN A 136 -3.71 17.10 25.99
C ASN A 136 -3.13 16.43 24.73
N GLY A 137 -3.91 16.26 23.67
CA GLY A 137 -3.45 15.65 22.42
C GLY A 137 -4.55 14.86 21.71
N TYR A 138 -4.17 13.73 21.12
CA TYR A 138 -5.10 12.80 20.49
C TYR A 138 -4.65 11.36 20.72
N SER A 139 -5.60 10.44 20.70
CA SER A 139 -5.40 9.00 20.63
C SER A 139 -5.85 8.51 19.26
N ILE A 140 -5.07 7.62 18.65
CA ILE A 140 -5.41 6.99 17.38
C ILE A 140 -5.11 5.50 17.47
N SER A 141 -6.09 4.68 17.09
CA SER A 141 -5.91 3.24 16.87
C SER A 141 -5.70 3.01 15.38
N CYS A 142 -4.50 2.56 15.01
CA CYS A 142 -4.06 2.55 13.62
C CYS A 142 -4.31 1.23 12.88
N GLY A 143 -4.49 0.15 13.61
CA GLY A 143 -4.72 -1.17 13.06
C GLY A 143 -5.00 -2.22 14.12
N VAL A 144 -5.46 -3.37 13.64
CA VAL A 144 -5.67 -4.57 14.43
C VAL A 144 -5.55 -5.82 13.56
N ALA A 145 -5.06 -6.90 14.14
CA ALA A 145 -4.95 -8.19 13.46
C ALA A 145 -5.05 -9.36 14.43
N TRP A 146 -5.39 -10.53 13.90
CA TRP A 146 -5.36 -11.76 14.68
C TRP A 146 -3.93 -12.21 14.97
N VAL A 147 -3.66 -12.61 16.21
CA VAL A 147 -2.36 -13.18 16.60
C VAL A 147 -2.37 -14.69 16.39
N ILE A 148 -1.55 -15.20 15.45
CA ILE A 148 -1.57 -16.62 15.08
C ILE A 148 -0.26 -17.32 15.49
N PRO A 149 -0.27 -18.06 16.61
CA PRO A 149 0.94 -18.68 17.14
C PRO A 149 1.40 -19.87 16.31
N ALA A 150 2.72 -20.11 16.29
CA ALA A 150 3.35 -21.12 15.44
C ALA A 150 2.79 -22.54 15.60
N PHE A 151 2.38 -22.94 16.82
CA PHE A 151 1.84 -24.27 17.08
C PHE A 151 0.52 -24.55 16.34
N GLN A 152 -0.28 -23.52 16.05
CA GLN A 152 -1.57 -23.68 15.35
C GLN A 152 -1.37 -24.19 13.93
N TRP A 153 -0.25 -23.86 13.30
CA TRP A 153 0.08 -24.39 11.97
C TRP A 153 0.45 -25.88 11.96
N ASN A 154 0.70 -26.49 13.12
CA ASN A 154 0.92 -27.93 13.23
C ASN A 154 -0.32 -28.66 13.76
N GLY A 155 -1.13 -28.00 14.59
CA GLY A 155 -2.31 -28.61 15.22
C GLY A 155 -3.64 -28.35 14.51
N ASN A 156 -3.84 -27.15 13.96
CA ASN A 156 -5.09 -26.73 13.34
C ASN A 156 -4.87 -25.69 12.23
N GLN A 157 -4.31 -26.15 11.10
CA GLN A 157 -4.00 -25.29 9.95
C GLN A 157 -5.23 -24.59 9.39
N SER A 158 -6.41 -25.23 9.42
CA SER A 158 -7.65 -24.62 8.95
C SER A 158 -8.02 -23.40 9.80
N TRP A 159 -7.93 -23.51 11.13
CA TRP A 159 -8.13 -22.39 12.04
C TRP A 159 -7.10 -21.27 11.81
N ALA A 160 -5.82 -21.62 11.65
CA ALA A 160 -4.76 -20.64 11.40
C ALA A 160 -5.01 -19.87 10.08
N LYS A 161 -5.31 -20.60 8.99
CA LYS A 161 -5.67 -20.05 7.68
C LYS A 161 -6.85 -19.09 7.76
N SER A 162 -7.91 -19.47 8.48
CA SER A 162 -9.15 -18.67 8.59
C SER A 162 -8.97 -17.33 9.32
N ARG A 163 -7.79 -17.08 9.92
CA ARG A 163 -7.49 -15.87 10.71
C ARG A 163 -6.29 -15.09 10.19
N MET A 164 -5.80 -15.36 8.97
CA MET A 164 -4.79 -14.53 8.30
C MET A 164 -5.38 -13.22 7.79
N TYR A 165 -5.94 -12.43 8.70
CA TYR A 165 -6.62 -11.17 8.44
C TYR A 165 -6.04 -10.08 9.31
N SER A 166 -5.89 -8.90 8.71
CA SER A 166 -5.48 -7.66 9.37
C SER A 166 -6.30 -6.48 8.86
N HIS A 167 -6.31 -5.39 9.63
CA HIS A 167 -6.92 -4.12 9.29
C HIS A 167 -5.94 -2.98 9.61
N THR A 168 -5.83 -1.99 8.72
CA THR A 168 -5.08 -0.76 8.96
C THR A 168 -5.74 0.47 8.36
N TYR A 169 -5.46 1.63 8.94
CA TYR A 169 -5.79 2.93 8.36
C TYR A 169 -4.67 3.49 7.48
N ILE A 170 -5.02 4.22 6.41
CA ILE A 170 -4.04 4.63 5.39
C ILE A 170 -3.68 6.12 5.31
N ASN A 171 -4.47 7.01 5.92
CA ASN A 171 -4.24 8.46 5.89
C ASN A 171 -3.50 9.00 7.13
N GLU A 172 -3.94 8.64 8.34
CA GLU A 172 -3.38 9.21 9.58
C GLU A 172 -2.31 8.34 10.24
N CYS A 173 -2.07 7.15 9.68
CA CYS A 173 -1.20 6.13 10.25
C CYS A 173 0.03 5.87 9.38
N GLY A 174 1.17 5.68 10.03
CA GLY A 174 2.45 5.44 9.37
C GLY A 174 2.42 4.21 8.46
N GLY A 175 3.22 4.23 7.39
CA GLY A 175 3.30 3.14 6.43
C GLY A 175 3.77 1.80 7.02
N ASP A 176 4.43 1.83 8.19
CA ASP A 176 4.85 0.65 8.94
C ASP A 176 3.71 -0.05 9.70
N THR A 177 2.56 0.59 9.85
CA THR A 177 1.38 -0.01 10.53
C THR A 177 0.96 -1.31 9.85
N PHE A 178 0.93 -1.36 8.52
CA PHE A 178 0.57 -2.57 7.77
C PHE A 178 1.43 -3.77 8.18
N ILE A 179 2.75 -3.62 8.19
CA ILE A 179 3.63 -4.73 8.53
C ILE A 179 3.63 -5.02 10.05
N HIS A 180 3.30 -4.04 10.90
CA HIS A 180 3.02 -4.29 12.31
C HIS A 180 1.85 -5.28 12.47
N GLU A 181 0.74 -5.03 11.76
CA GLU A 181 -0.43 -5.91 11.83
C GLU A 181 -0.16 -7.30 11.22
N LEU A 182 0.59 -7.37 10.12
CA LEU A 182 1.07 -8.68 9.63
C LEU A 182 2.00 -9.37 10.64
N GLY A 183 2.76 -8.60 11.44
CA GLY A 183 3.50 -9.09 12.59
C GLY A 183 2.64 -9.88 13.58
N HIS A 184 1.43 -9.41 13.87
CA HIS A 184 0.47 -10.18 14.66
C HIS A 184 0.05 -11.48 13.95
N ASN A 185 -0.25 -11.44 12.66
CA ASN A 185 -0.54 -12.67 11.90
C ASN A 185 0.65 -13.64 11.86
N PHE A 186 1.90 -13.16 11.95
CA PHE A 186 3.09 -13.99 12.15
C PHE A 186 3.26 -14.52 13.59
N GLY A 187 2.32 -14.23 14.48
CA GLY A 187 2.31 -14.70 15.86
C GLY A 187 3.14 -13.86 16.81
N ILE A 188 3.37 -12.58 16.50
CA ILE A 188 4.19 -11.67 17.31
C ILE A 188 3.31 -10.80 18.21
N ASN A 189 3.71 -10.63 19.47
CA ASN A 189 3.07 -9.68 20.40
C ASN A 189 3.79 -8.33 20.38
N HIS A 190 3.25 -7.31 21.07
CA HIS A 190 3.98 -6.06 21.25
C HIS A 190 5.26 -6.25 22.06
N ALA A 191 6.01 -5.19 22.37
CA ALA A 191 7.19 -5.36 23.22
C ALA A 191 6.82 -5.90 24.60
N ARG A 192 7.62 -6.83 25.10
CA ARG A 192 7.35 -7.54 26.37
C ARG A 192 7.19 -6.57 27.54
N GLU A 193 7.94 -5.48 27.51
CA GLU A 193 7.96 -4.41 28.50
C GLU A 193 6.63 -3.62 28.55
N GLN A 194 5.74 -3.79 27.57
CA GLN A 194 4.44 -3.12 27.52
C GLN A 194 3.32 -3.88 28.26
N TYR A 195 3.63 -5.06 28.82
CA TYR A 195 2.65 -5.91 29.49
C TYR A 195 2.98 -6.14 30.96
N ASN A 196 1.96 -6.14 31.81
CA ASN A 196 2.07 -6.56 33.22
C ASN A 196 2.08 -8.10 33.36
N GLY A 197 1.61 -8.82 32.35
CA GLY A 197 1.66 -10.29 32.23
C GLY A 197 2.39 -10.70 30.95
N LEU A 198 2.59 -11.99 30.72
CA LEU A 198 3.26 -12.48 29.52
C LEU A 198 2.24 -13.04 28.53
N PRO A 199 1.86 -12.30 27.45
CA PRO A 199 0.87 -12.73 26.47
C PRO A 199 1.04 -14.16 25.95
N HIS A 200 2.29 -14.60 25.78
CA HIS A 200 2.64 -15.93 25.26
C HIS A 200 2.13 -17.08 26.14
N LEU A 201 1.88 -16.83 27.43
CA LEU A 201 1.27 -17.80 28.34
C LEU A 201 -0.25 -17.93 28.14
N GLN A 202 -0.89 -16.94 27.52
CA GLN A 202 -2.34 -16.89 27.30
C GLN A 202 -2.70 -17.24 25.86
N ASN A 203 -2.02 -16.65 24.89
CA ASN A 203 -2.28 -16.86 23.46
C ASN A 203 -1.39 -17.93 22.82
N GLY A 204 -0.41 -18.48 23.56
CA GLY A 204 0.41 -19.59 23.12
C GLY A 204 1.43 -19.25 22.03
N THR A 205 1.74 -17.98 21.79
CA THR A 205 2.86 -17.60 20.91
C THR A 205 4.19 -18.10 21.47
N GLU A 206 5.24 -18.04 20.65
CA GLU A 206 6.58 -18.35 21.13
C GLU A 206 6.99 -17.42 22.30
N LYS A 207 7.80 -17.94 23.23
CA LYS A 207 8.23 -17.21 24.44
C LYS A 207 8.97 -15.90 24.16
N ASP A 208 9.58 -15.79 22.99
CA ASP A 208 10.34 -14.63 22.50
C ASP A 208 9.68 -13.93 21.30
N ALA A 209 8.43 -14.28 20.96
CA ALA A 209 7.63 -13.59 19.94
C ALA A 209 7.10 -12.24 20.45
N TYR A 210 8.01 -11.31 20.67
CA TYR A 210 7.75 -9.96 21.17
C TYR A 210 8.48 -8.93 20.35
N GLY A 211 7.90 -7.74 20.28
CA GLY A 211 8.67 -6.52 20.01
C GLY A 211 9.76 -6.30 21.05
N TYR A 212 10.58 -5.28 20.79
CA TYR A 212 11.64 -4.82 21.67
C TYR A 212 11.78 -3.31 21.61
N GLY A 213 12.21 -2.70 22.69
CA GLY A 213 12.58 -1.29 22.73
C GLY A 213 13.54 -1.03 23.87
N VAL A 214 14.27 0.08 23.75
CA VAL A 214 15.17 0.59 24.79
C VAL A 214 14.79 2.03 25.05
N ASN A 215 14.48 2.32 26.32
CA ASN A 215 14.00 3.63 26.77
C ASN A 215 14.91 4.77 26.30
N GLY A 216 14.31 5.78 25.69
CA GLY A 216 14.97 6.97 25.14
C GLY A 216 15.79 6.72 23.88
N GLN A 217 15.87 5.50 23.36
CA GLN A 217 16.77 5.16 22.25
C GLN A 217 16.03 4.67 21.01
N PHE A 218 15.31 3.55 21.11
CA PHE A 218 14.58 2.99 19.97
C PHE A 218 13.44 2.07 20.40
N ALA A 219 12.53 1.82 19.47
CA ALA A 219 11.45 0.85 19.60
C ALA A 219 11.28 0.16 18.23
N THR A 220 11.27 -1.17 18.23
CA THR A 220 11.06 -1.98 17.02
C THR A 220 9.62 -1.85 16.48
N THR A 221 9.36 -2.38 15.29
CA THR A 221 8.06 -2.31 14.60
C THR A 221 6.89 -2.74 15.50
N MET A 222 7.05 -3.80 16.29
CA MET A 222 6.00 -4.30 17.20
C MET A 222 5.92 -3.53 18.52
N ALA A 223 6.70 -2.48 18.71
CA ALA A 223 6.73 -1.71 19.95
C ALA A 223 6.02 -0.34 19.80
N TYR A 224 5.39 0.14 20.86
CA TYR A 224 4.86 1.50 20.91
C TYR A 224 5.95 2.48 21.36
N GLY A 225 6.52 3.23 20.42
CA GLY A 225 7.66 4.13 20.69
C GLY A 225 7.45 5.09 21.86
N TYR A 226 6.24 5.62 22.03
CA TYR A 226 5.94 6.56 23.11
C TYR A 226 6.08 5.94 24.50
N LEU A 227 5.82 4.62 24.66
CA LEU A 227 6.06 3.90 25.92
C LEU A 227 7.54 3.72 26.23
N PHE A 228 8.40 3.84 25.23
CA PHE A 228 9.86 3.86 25.37
C PHE A 228 10.41 5.29 25.34
N GLY A 229 9.57 6.33 25.44
CA GLY A 229 10.02 7.72 25.48
C GLY A 229 10.64 8.23 24.17
N ILE A 230 10.29 7.63 23.03
CA ILE A 230 10.73 8.09 21.71
C ILE A 230 9.55 8.40 20.80
N ARG A 231 9.79 9.25 19.79
CA ARG A 231 8.85 9.45 18.68
C ARG A 231 9.25 8.52 17.53
N GLY A 232 8.30 7.74 17.03
CA GLY A 232 8.54 6.80 15.92
C GLY A 232 9.13 5.45 16.35
N ARG A 233 9.73 4.73 15.38
CA ARG A 233 10.25 3.36 15.51
C ARG A 233 11.56 3.18 14.72
N SER A 234 12.30 2.11 14.98
CA SER A 234 13.56 1.78 14.29
C SER A 234 13.37 1.12 12.92
N TYR A 235 12.13 0.84 12.48
CA TYR A 235 11.82 0.13 11.23
C TYR A 235 12.47 -1.26 11.12
N ASN A 236 12.46 -2.02 12.22
CA ASN A 236 12.90 -3.42 12.27
C ASN A 236 11.95 -4.23 13.16
N PHE A 237 11.70 -5.50 12.83
CA PHE A 237 11.29 -6.50 13.81
C PHE A 237 12.43 -6.80 14.77
N SER A 238 12.09 -7.26 15.98
CA SER A 238 13.12 -7.57 16.96
C SER A 238 13.98 -8.77 16.51
N ASN A 239 15.30 -8.56 16.50
CA ASN A 239 16.29 -9.56 16.13
C ASN A 239 17.59 -9.29 16.92
N PRO A 240 18.01 -10.17 17.85
CA PRO A 240 19.24 -10.01 18.63
C PRO A 240 20.52 -9.99 17.78
N GLU A 241 20.47 -10.37 16.50
CA GLU A 241 21.61 -10.44 15.58
C GLU A 241 21.68 -9.25 14.60
N VAL A 242 20.80 -8.26 14.80
CA VAL A 242 20.74 -6.99 14.07
C VAL A 242 20.97 -5.85 15.07
N GLU A 243 21.59 -4.76 14.64
CA GLU A 243 21.84 -3.60 15.50
C GLU A 243 20.84 -2.45 15.23
N CYS A 244 20.31 -1.89 16.32
CA CYS A 244 19.45 -0.71 16.36
C CYS A 244 20.17 0.33 17.20
N LYS A 245 20.59 1.44 16.58
CA LYS A 245 21.30 2.53 17.28
C LYS A 245 22.55 2.05 18.06
N GLY A 246 23.32 1.13 17.47
CA GLY A 246 24.58 0.64 18.04
C GLY A 246 24.44 -0.40 19.17
N GLN A 247 23.26 -0.97 19.34
CA GLN A 247 23.01 -2.07 20.28
C GLN A 247 22.05 -3.10 19.65
N PRO A 248 21.98 -4.35 20.16
CA PRO A 248 21.10 -5.36 19.58
C PRO A 248 19.63 -4.92 19.47
N CYS A 249 19.01 -5.12 18.31
CA CYS A 249 17.57 -4.91 18.03
C CYS A 249 16.68 -5.97 18.71
N GLY A 250 17.10 -6.58 19.81
CA GLY A 250 16.36 -7.66 20.44
C GLY A 250 17.16 -8.29 21.57
N ARG A 251 16.55 -9.26 22.24
CA ARG A 251 17.20 -10.01 23.32
C ARG A 251 16.94 -11.51 23.16
N LYS A 252 18.01 -12.29 23.07
CA LYS A 252 17.95 -13.75 22.87
C LYS A 252 17.05 -14.40 23.94
N GLY A 253 16.07 -15.19 23.50
CA GLY A 253 15.12 -15.89 24.36
C GLY A 253 14.06 -15.00 25.04
N VAL A 254 14.01 -13.70 24.71
CA VAL A 254 13.03 -12.76 25.28
C VAL A 254 12.31 -11.94 24.21
N ALA A 255 13.03 -11.39 23.24
CA ALA A 255 12.47 -10.60 22.15
C ALA A 255 13.27 -10.89 20.86
N ASN A 256 12.75 -11.83 20.08
CA ASN A 256 13.29 -12.27 18.81
C ASN A 256 12.13 -12.60 17.86
N ALA A 257 11.41 -11.57 17.44
CA ALA A 257 10.33 -11.67 16.48
C ALA A 257 10.79 -12.31 15.17
N ALA A 258 12.02 -12.03 14.72
CA ALA A 258 12.56 -12.63 13.49
C ALA A 258 12.57 -14.16 13.54
N ARG A 259 12.96 -14.77 14.67
CA ARG A 259 12.90 -16.23 14.85
C ARG A 259 11.47 -16.76 14.77
N ALA A 260 10.53 -16.10 15.46
CA ALA A 260 9.13 -16.53 15.48
C ALA A 260 8.48 -16.39 14.09
N ILE A 261 8.74 -15.30 13.38
CA ILE A 261 8.33 -15.12 11.98
C ILE A 261 8.90 -16.25 11.10
N GLY A 262 10.17 -16.64 11.30
CA GLY A 262 10.78 -17.76 10.56
C GLY A 262 10.11 -19.12 10.78
N LEU A 263 9.35 -19.31 11.86
CA LEU A 263 8.57 -20.53 12.10
C LEU A 263 7.24 -20.54 11.36
N THR A 264 6.61 -19.37 11.21
CA THR A 264 5.26 -19.23 10.65
C THR A 264 5.27 -18.88 9.17
N ALA A 265 6.20 -18.03 8.72
CA ALA A 265 6.23 -17.51 7.35
C ALA A 265 6.27 -18.62 6.28
N PRO A 266 7.10 -19.67 6.39
CA PRO A 266 7.07 -20.77 5.42
C PRO A 266 5.74 -21.54 5.40
N LYS A 267 4.99 -21.54 6.50
CA LYS A 267 3.68 -22.20 6.57
C LYS A 267 2.58 -21.32 5.99
N ILE A 268 2.68 -20.02 6.21
CA ILE A 268 1.79 -19.01 5.64
C ILE A 268 1.92 -18.98 4.12
N ALA A 269 3.15 -18.94 3.59
CA ALA A 269 3.46 -18.94 2.15
C ALA A 269 2.97 -20.18 1.37
N ASN A 270 2.40 -21.18 2.07
CA ASN A 270 1.91 -22.43 1.50
C ASN A 270 0.39 -22.58 1.70
N ILE A 271 -0.33 -21.51 2.04
CA ILE A 271 -1.80 -21.55 2.18
C ILE A 271 -2.45 -21.68 0.81
N TYR A 272 -1.96 -20.92 -0.17
CA TYR A 272 -2.35 -21.04 -1.57
C TYR A 272 -1.12 -21.15 -2.47
N GLN A 273 -1.33 -21.70 -3.66
CA GLN A 273 -0.30 -21.67 -4.69
C GLN A 273 -0.18 -20.22 -5.18
N SER A 274 1.01 -19.65 -5.03
CA SER A 274 1.31 -18.31 -5.49
C SER A 274 0.98 -18.14 -6.98
N LYS A 275 0.32 -17.02 -7.29
CA LYS A 275 0.05 -16.57 -8.67
C LYS A 275 0.90 -15.37 -9.06
N THR A 276 1.79 -14.93 -8.18
CA THR A 276 2.76 -13.87 -8.44
C THR A 276 4.10 -14.50 -8.79
N ASP A 277 4.81 -13.98 -9.81
CA ASP A 277 6.12 -14.52 -10.20
C ASP A 277 7.26 -14.07 -9.24
N GLY A 278 6.93 -13.69 -7.99
CA GLY A 278 7.86 -13.03 -7.06
C GLY A 278 8.34 -11.65 -7.53
N THR A 279 7.89 -11.18 -8.69
CA THR A 279 7.93 -9.77 -9.09
C THR A 279 6.80 -9.06 -8.33
N ASP A 280 7.13 -7.93 -7.71
CA ASP A 280 6.10 -7.06 -7.14
C ASP A 280 5.34 -6.53 -8.35
N THR A 281 4.24 -7.18 -8.72
CA THR A 281 3.72 -7.02 -10.07
C THR A 281 3.28 -5.59 -10.29
N GLY A 282 2.91 -4.82 -9.26
CA GLY A 282 2.35 -3.46 -9.43
C GLY A 282 1.25 -3.42 -10.51
N LYS A 283 0.74 -4.59 -10.87
CA LYS A 283 -0.12 -4.87 -11.99
C LYS A 283 -1.40 -5.24 -11.28
N PRO A 284 -2.45 -4.43 -11.41
CA PRO A 284 -3.74 -4.79 -10.88
C PRO A 284 -4.13 -6.12 -11.53
N THR A 285 -4.03 -7.23 -10.78
CA THR A 285 -4.93 -8.35 -10.97
C THR A 285 -6.28 -7.82 -10.52
N GLN A 286 -7.07 -7.43 -11.52
CA GLN A 286 -8.45 -7.08 -11.31
C GLN A 286 -9.20 -8.33 -10.83
N PRO A 287 -10.01 -8.22 -9.76
CA PRO A 287 -11.05 -9.19 -9.50
C PRO A 287 -11.91 -9.35 -10.75
N ILE A 288 -12.16 -10.60 -11.12
CA ILE A 288 -13.15 -10.94 -12.13
C ILE A 288 -14.57 -10.63 -11.60
N ASP A 289 -15.34 -9.98 -12.47
CA ASP A 289 -16.78 -9.61 -12.49
C ASP A 289 -17.27 -8.32 -11.78
N PRO A 290 -18.15 -7.50 -12.43
CA PRO A 290 -18.30 -7.10 -13.83
C PRO A 290 -17.75 -5.68 -14.08
N LYS A 291 -17.28 -5.41 -15.30
CA LYS A 291 -16.55 -4.21 -15.74
C LYS A 291 -17.28 -2.88 -15.44
N GLU A 292 -16.79 -2.15 -14.43
CA GLU A 292 -16.89 -0.68 -14.38
C GLU A 292 -15.59 -0.10 -14.97
N PRO A 293 -15.67 0.82 -15.93
CA PRO A 293 -14.50 1.30 -16.67
C PRO A 293 -13.58 2.22 -15.86
N ASN A 294 -12.28 2.13 -16.16
CA ASN A 294 -11.29 3.11 -15.71
C ASN A 294 -11.62 4.49 -16.29
N ASN A 295 -12.25 5.35 -15.50
CA ASN A 295 -12.67 6.69 -15.95
C ASN A 295 -11.63 7.79 -15.75
N VAL A 296 -10.48 7.58 -15.10
CA VAL A 296 -9.52 8.65 -14.79
C VAL A 296 -8.22 8.48 -15.59
N PHE A 297 -7.79 9.54 -16.26
CA PHE A 297 -6.63 9.59 -17.15
C PHE A 297 -5.75 10.80 -16.78
N LYS A 298 -4.48 10.57 -16.45
CA LYS A 298 -3.53 11.63 -16.02
C LYS A 298 -2.48 11.87 -17.09
N ILE A 299 -2.12 13.13 -17.33
CA ILE A 299 -1.01 13.46 -18.22
C ILE A 299 0.34 13.22 -17.55
N ASP A 300 1.34 12.88 -18.35
CA ASP A 300 2.73 12.85 -17.89
C ASP A 300 3.19 14.29 -17.60
N SER A 301 3.53 14.55 -16.34
CA SER A 301 3.84 15.88 -15.81
C SER A 301 4.85 15.78 -14.65
N PRO A 302 5.61 16.85 -14.32
CA PRO A 302 5.52 18.21 -14.86
C PRO A 302 6.08 18.38 -16.28
N VAL A 303 5.50 19.29 -17.06
CA VAL A 303 5.98 19.65 -18.41
C VAL A 303 6.24 21.15 -18.49
N ALA A 304 7.43 21.54 -18.95
CA ALA A 304 7.79 22.95 -19.11
C ALA A 304 7.02 23.60 -20.27
N ILE A 305 6.64 24.86 -20.07
CA ILE A 305 6.03 25.73 -21.07
C ILE A 305 7.11 26.73 -21.50
N PRO A 306 7.69 26.58 -22.70
CA PRO A 306 8.66 27.52 -23.23
C PRO A 306 7.98 28.83 -23.66
N ASP A 307 8.71 29.94 -23.46
CA ASP A 307 8.30 31.30 -23.85
C ASP A 307 7.97 31.37 -25.35
N GLN A 308 6.89 32.09 -25.68
CA GLN A 308 6.38 32.29 -27.05
C GLN A 308 6.27 31.00 -27.90
N ALA A 309 6.01 29.87 -27.27
CA ALA A 309 6.01 28.57 -27.93
C ALA A 309 4.84 27.68 -27.51
N GLN A 310 4.68 26.57 -28.22
CA GLN A 310 3.61 25.60 -27.98
C GLN A 310 4.21 24.28 -27.50
N VAL A 311 3.57 23.68 -26.50
CA VAL A 311 3.81 22.30 -26.08
C VAL A 311 2.53 21.48 -26.23
N ASP A 312 2.68 20.30 -26.82
CA ASP A 312 1.61 19.31 -26.99
C ASP A 312 1.92 18.11 -26.10
N ILE A 313 1.06 17.84 -25.13
CA ILE A 313 1.24 16.78 -24.14
C ILE A 313 0.27 15.64 -24.47
N PRO A 314 0.77 14.46 -24.92
CA PRO A 314 -0.07 13.34 -25.28
C PRO A 314 -0.71 12.67 -24.05
N LEU A 315 -1.97 12.27 -24.15
CA LEU A 315 -2.68 11.45 -23.17
C LEU A 315 -3.39 10.29 -23.88
N LYS A 316 -2.99 9.04 -23.61
CA LYS A 316 -3.67 7.88 -24.18
C LYS A 316 -4.86 7.50 -23.31
N VAL A 317 -6.05 7.48 -23.90
CA VAL A 317 -7.32 7.19 -23.22
C VAL A 317 -7.92 5.89 -23.75
N SER A 318 -8.33 5.03 -22.83
CA SER A 318 -9.08 3.81 -23.11
C SER A 318 -10.14 3.64 -22.01
N PHE A 319 -11.40 3.86 -22.38
CA PHE A 319 -12.58 3.92 -21.53
C PHE A 319 -13.71 3.09 -22.15
N GLU A 320 -14.42 2.35 -21.31
CA GLU A 320 -15.55 1.49 -21.73
C GLU A 320 -16.78 1.69 -20.84
N GLY A 321 -17.60 2.69 -21.15
CA GLY A 321 -18.87 2.91 -20.47
C GLY A 321 -19.60 4.12 -21.02
N GLU A 322 -20.70 4.50 -20.37
CA GLU A 322 -21.41 5.74 -20.68
C GLU A 322 -20.63 6.93 -20.11
N ILE A 323 -20.50 7.98 -20.91
CA ILE A 323 -19.86 9.24 -20.50
C ILE A 323 -20.98 10.26 -20.31
N THR A 324 -21.17 10.72 -19.08
CA THR A 324 -22.29 11.62 -18.74
C THR A 324 -21.83 13.05 -18.46
N LYS A 325 -20.71 13.21 -17.76
CA LYS A 325 -20.11 14.47 -17.29
C LYS A 325 -18.59 14.35 -17.21
N PRO A 326 -17.90 14.28 -18.35
CA PRO A 326 -16.45 14.21 -18.34
C PRO A 326 -15.86 15.54 -17.86
N THR A 327 -14.74 15.50 -17.12
CA THR A 327 -14.09 16.68 -16.56
C THR A 327 -12.59 16.68 -16.82
N ILE A 328 -11.98 17.86 -16.89
CA ILE A 328 -10.52 18.04 -16.95
C ILE A 328 -10.09 19.00 -15.84
N ALA A 329 -9.31 18.49 -14.88
CA ALA A 329 -8.65 19.29 -13.86
C ALA A 329 -7.26 19.71 -14.34
N LEU A 330 -6.91 20.99 -14.17
CA LEU A 330 -5.63 21.58 -14.55
C LEU A 330 -4.96 22.21 -13.33
N ASN A 331 -3.65 22.04 -13.22
CA ASN A 331 -2.76 22.83 -12.38
C ASN A 331 -1.58 23.30 -13.24
N VAL A 332 -1.61 24.57 -13.62
CA VAL A 332 -0.56 25.22 -14.40
C VAL A 332 -0.03 26.41 -13.60
N GLU A 333 1.28 26.58 -13.58
CA GLU A 333 1.93 27.79 -13.08
C GLU A 333 2.65 28.49 -14.24
N HIS A 334 2.55 29.80 -14.28
CA HIS A 334 3.19 30.66 -15.28
C HIS A 334 3.54 31.99 -14.62
N GLU A 335 4.61 32.64 -15.06
CA GLU A 335 4.97 33.97 -14.54
C GLU A 335 3.85 34.99 -14.82
N PHE A 336 3.17 34.86 -15.95
CA PHE A 336 1.94 35.58 -16.26
C PHE A 336 0.91 34.69 -16.96
N ILE A 337 -0.11 34.24 -16.22
CA ILE A 337 -1.06 33.24 -16.73
C ILE A 337 -1.90 33.77 -17.89
N GLY A 338 -2.06 35.09 -17.99
CA GLY A 338 -2.72 35.74 -19.11
C GLY A 338 -2.10 35.46 -20.47
N ASP A 339 -0.87 34.94 -20.53
CA ASP A 339 -0.22 34.67 -21.81
C ASP A 339 -0.62 33.35 -22.44
N LEU A 340 -1.16 32.44 -21.62
CA LEU A 340 -1.47 31.09 -22.05
C LEU A 340 -2.82 30.98 -22.73
N SER A 341 -2.83 30.37 -23.93
CA SER A 341 -4.00 29.67 -24.47
C SER A 341 -3.86 28.16 -24.19
N ILE A 342 -4.89 27.53 -23.63
CA ILE A 342 -4.90 26.11 -23.27
C ILE A 342 -6.09 25.42 -23.93
N ARG A 343 -5.81 24.33 -24.66
CA ARG A 343 -6.81 23.50 -25.33
C ARG A 343 -6.64 22.03 -24.99
N LEU A 344 -7.75 21.35 -24.82
CA LEU A 344 -7.79 19.89 -24.80
C LEU A 344 -8.33 19.40 -26.13
N ILE A 345 -7.58 18.56 -26.82
CA ILE A 345 -7.88 18.05 -28.16
C ILE A 345 -8.15 16.54 -28.05
N ALA A 346 -9.31 16.11 -28.54
CA ALA A 346 -9.72 14.71 -28.59
C ALA A 346 -9.07 13.94 -29.76
N PRO A 347 -9.18 12.60 -29.78
CA PRO A 347 -8.63 11.76 -30.85
C PRO A 347 -9.19 12.07 -32.25
N ASP A 348 -10.42 12.57 -32.33
CA ASP A 348 -11.07 12.97 -33.58
C ASP A 348 -10.72 14.41 -34.03
N ASN A 349 -9.86 15.12 -33.28
CA ASN A 349 -9.50 16.53 -33.42
C ASN A 349 -10.57 17.55 -33.01
N SER A 350 -11.70 17.12 -32.44
CA SER A 350 -12.55 18.04 -31.67
C SER A 350 -11.75 18.61 -30.49
N TYR A 351 -12.10 19.81 -30.02
CA TYR A 351 -11.34 20.45 -28.96
C TYR A 351 -12.20 21.32 -28.04
N TRP A 352 -11.79 21.38 -26.78
CA TRP A 352 -12.29 22.32 -25.80
C TRP A 352 -11.26 23.40 -25.54
N ASN A 353 -11.71 24.64 -25.58
CA ASN A 353 -10.89 25.78 -25.25
C ASN A 353 -11.01 26.06 -23.74
N LEU A 354 -10.01 25.61 -22.99
CA LEU A 354 -10.01 25.68 -21.54
C LEU A 354 -9.59 27.08 -21.06
N LYS A 355 -8.72 27.75 -21.83
CA LYS A 355 -8.32 29.13 -21.57
C LYS A 355 -7.92 29.82 -22.87
N GLU A 356 -8.31 31.09 -23.01
CA GLU A 356 -7.69 32.00 -23.97
C GLU A 356 -6.69 32.91 -23.27
N ALA A 357 -5.65 33.27 -24.03
CA ALA A 357 -4.74 34.33 -23.63
C ALA A 357 -5.51 35.65 -23.47
N ASN A 358 -5.26 36.34 -22.37
CA ASN A 358 -5.88 37.58 -21.98
C ASN A 358 -4.86 38.42 -21.19
N SER A 359 -4.34 39.47 -21.81
CA SER A 359 -3.33 40.37 -21.22
C SER A 359 -3.78 41.10 -19.94
N ARG A 360 -5.06 40.99 -19.57
CA ARG A 360 -5.58 41.52 -18.29
C ARG A 360 -5.52 40.51 -17.14
N ASP A 361 -5.28 39.24 -17.41
CA ASP A 361 -5.20 38.17 -16.41
C ASP A 361 -3.78 38.07 -15.84
N ARG A 362 -3.53 38.82 -14.77
CA ARG A 362 -2.22 38.92 -14.11
C ARG A 362 -1.94 37.82 -13.08
N GLY A 363 -2.69 36.73 -13.11
CA GLY A 363 -2.48 35.61 -12.20
C GLY A 363 -1.19 34.85 -12.51
N GLU A 364 -0.73 34.05 -11.55
CA GLU A 364 0.47 33.21 -11.71
C GLU A 364 0.13 31.71 -11.72
N LYS A 365 -1.13 31.37 -11.41
CA LYS A 365 -1.60 29.99 -11.25
C LYS A 365 -2.96 29.79 -11.89
N TYR A 366 -3.12 28.65 -12.54
CA TYR A 366 -4.36 28.20 -13.14
C TYR A 366 -4.74 26.83 -12.58
N ASN A 367 -5.54 26.86 -11.52
CA ASN A 367 -6.06 25.69 -10.83
C ASN A 367 -7.57 25.60 -11.04
N VAL A 368 -8.00 24.92 -12.10
CA VAL A 368 -9.40 24.90 -12.53
C VAL A 368 -9.81 23.49 -12.92
N THR A 369 -11.07 23.14 -12.67
CA THR A 369 -11.69 21.92 -13.21
C THR A 369 -12.81 22.33 -14.17
N PHE A 370 -12.73 21.86 -15.41
CA PHE A 370 -13.76 22.06 -16.43
C PHE A 370 -14.61 20.81 -16.55
N THR A 371 -15.92 21.00 -16.73
CA THR A 371 -16.79 19.95 -17.27
C THR A 371 -16.82 20.12 -18.79
N LEU A 372 -16.49 19.07 -19.53
CA LEU A 372 -16.53 19.13 -21.00
C LEU A 372 -18.00 19.07 -21.44
N GLN A 373 -18.38 20.00 -22.30
CA GLN A 373 -19.72 20.09 -22.89
C GLN A 373 -19.67 19.59 -24.34
N ASP A 374 -20.82 19.44 -24.99
CA ASP A 374 -20.91 19.05 -26.41
C ASP A 374 -20.19 17.73 -26.73
N ILE A 375 -20.36 16.73 -25.84
CA ILE A 375 -19.65 15.44 -25.88
C ILE A 375 -20.30 14.40 -26.81
N GLU A 376 -21.45 14.72 -27.39
CA GLU A 376 -22.23 13.80 -28.22
C GLU A 376 -21.48 13.48 -29.53
N GLY A 377 -21.29 12.19 -29.81
CA GLY A 377 -20.66 11.72 -31.05
C GLY A 377 -19.13 11.75 -31.05
N ILE A 378 -18.48 12.18 -29.97
CA ILE A 378 -17.01 12.16 -29.83
C ILE A 378 -16.55 10.75 -29.46
N ASP A 379 -15.53 10.24 -30.15
CA ASP A 379 -14.81 9.04 -29.70
C ASP A 379 -13.79 9.44 -28.62
N PHE A 380 -14.10 9.11 -27.37
CA PHE A 380 -13.21 9.40 -26.26
C PHE A 380 -12.02 8.44 -26.18
N ASN A 381 -12.00 7.35 -26.95
CA ASN A 381 -10.90 6.40 -26.99
C ASN A 381 -9.83 6.82 -27.99
N GLY A 382 -8.57 6.78 -27.56
CA GLY A 382 -7.43 7.07 -28.42
C GLY A 382 -6.50 8.14 -27.84
N GLN A 383 -5.84 8.85 -28.74
CA GLN A 383 -4.79 9.79 -28.37
C GLN A 383 -5.36 11.21 -28.20
N TRP A 384 -5.43 11.66 -26.95
CA TRP A 384 -5.73 13.03 -26.61
C TRP A 384 -4.45 13.87 -26.57
N THR A 385 -4.61 15.18 -26.71
CA THR A 385 -3.52 16.16 -26.59
C THR A 385 -3.96 17.34 -25.72
N LEU A 386 -3.23 17.62 -24.63
CA LEU A 386 -3.31 18.91 -23.96
C LEU A 386 -2.30 19.85 -24.64
N ARG A 387 -2.83 20.85 -25.35
CA ARG A 387 -2.04 21.87 -26.05
C ARG A 387 -2.00 23.12 -25.20
N VAL A 388 -0.79 23.52 -24.82
CA VAL A 388 -0.53 24.76 -24.10
C VAL A 388 0.33 25.64 -24.99
N THR A 389 -0.12 26.85 -25.26
CA THR A 389 0.63 27.82 -26.07
C THR A 389 0.82 29.10 -25.27
N ASP A 390 2.07 29.48 -25.08
CA ASP A 390 2.41 30.84 -24.69
C ASP A 390 2.32 31.75 -25.92
N LYS A 391 1.53 32.81 -25.83
CA LYS A 391 1.27 33.76 -26.92
C LYS A 391 2.10 35.02 -26.84
N PHE A 392 2.76 35.28 -25.72
CA PHE A 392 3.52 36.51 -25.50
C PHE A 392 4.98 36.16 -25.21
N GLU A 393 5.81 37.19 -25.10
CA GLU A 393 7.25 37.05 -24.87
C GLU A 393 7.57 37.38 -23.42
N ARG A 394 8.64 36.76 -22.90
CA ARG A 394 9.37 36.99 -21.63
C ARG A 394 9.00 36.09 -20.47
N ASP A 395 7.91 35.36 -20.56
CA ASP A 395 7.37 34.60 -19.44
C ASP A 395 7.46 33.09 -19.77
N THR A 396 7.67 32.27 -18.75
CA THR A 396 7.69 30.82 -18.88
C THR A 396 6.83 30.17 -17.81
N GLY A 397 6.57 28.87 -17.95
CA GLY A 397 5.84 28.15 -16.90
C GLY A 397 5.96 26.64 -16.96
N VAL A 398 5.02 26.00 -16.27
CA VAL A 398 4.99 24.56 -16.10
C VAL A 398 3.56 24.07 -15.94
N VAL A 399 3.22 23.02 -16.67
CA VAL A 399 2.04 22.20 -16.39
C VAL A 399 2.41 21.23 -15.27
N LYS A 400 1.87 21.44 -14.06
CA LYS A 400 2.16 20.59 -12.88
C LYS A 400 1.34 19.32 -12.88
N ASN A 401 0.07 19.41 -13.25
CA ASN A 401 -0.79 18.25 -13.45
C ASN A 401 -1.95 18.58 -14.41
N ALA A 402 -2.47 17.53 -15.06
CA ALA A 402 -3.79 17.54 -15.67
C ALA A 402 -4.44 16.16 -15.56
N ILE A 403 -5.73 16.12 -15.25
CA ILE A 403 -6.48 14.88 -15.01
C ILE A 403 -7.82 14.93 -15.75
N LEU A 404 -7.97 14.10 -16.78
CA LEU A 404 -9.23 13.87 -17.49
C LEU A 404 -10.02 12.77 -16.77
N THR A 405 -11.29 13.00 -16.48
CA THR A 405 -12.21 12.03 -15.87
C THR A 405 -13.41 11.83 -16.79
N LEU A 406 -13.80 10.59 -17.09
CA LEU A 406 -14.88 10.19 -17.98
C LEU A 406 -15.97 9.44 -17.19
N LYS A 407 -16.81 10.18 -16.47
CA LYS A 407 -17.95 9.61 -15.73
C LYS A 407 -19.25 10.05 -16.38
#